data_AF-A0A975YC57-F1
#
_entry.id   AF-A0A975YC57-F1
#
_cell.length_a   1.000
_cell.length_b   1.000
_cell.length_c   1.000
_cell.angle_alpha   90.00
_cell.angle_beta   90.00
_cell.angle_gamma   90.00
#
_symmetry.space_group_name_H-M   'P 1'
#
loop_
_entity.id
_entity.type
_entity.pdbx_description
1 polymer ?
#
loop_
_entity_poly.entity_id
_entity_poly.type
_entity_poly.pdbx_seq_one_letter_code
_entity_poly.pdbx_strand_id
1 'polypeptide(L)'
;MVPARVLAGAPLALVILALSGCSFPWGCTDTTAERGEAGVRVQVEDTSGQLLGVTAEIVEWRLQPHPQVPSEGDRVHFRYRFDGADDISGPGVDACAVDQERVALGCQTVYSSGARPGPDGAVTGDEWLAVEHPEQVAGVLLIPNDQSYDRRTCEVDIKDGGGTHPPKPAGVGDQL
;
A
#
# COMPACT_ATOMS: atom_id res chain seq x y z
N MET A 1 -35.88 -67.32 -51.18
CA MET A 1 -36.20 -67.73 -49.80
C MET A 1 -35.40 -66.85 -48.86
N VAL A 2 -36.10 -66.11 -48.00
CA VAL A 2 -35.53 -65.26 -46.93
C VAL A 2 -35.15 -66.16 -45.75
N PRO A 3 -34.10 -65.81 -44.99
CA PRO A 3 -34.34 -65.60 -43.57
C PRO A 3 -33.79 -64.26 -43.05
N ALA A 4 -34.70 -63.57 -42.37
CA ALA A 4 -34.55 -62.64 -41.24
C ALA A 4 -33.66 -63.24 -40.12
N ARG A 5 -33.07 -62.56 -39.13
CA ARG A 5 -33.25 -61.24 -38.47
C ARG A 5 -32.08 -61.07 -37.47
N VAL A 6 -31.63 -59.82 -37.28
CA VAL A 6 -31.23 -59.08 -36.06
C VAL A 6 -30.80 -59.84 -34.78
N LEU A 7 -29.65 -59.43 -34.19
CA LEU A 7 -29.41 -59.03 -32.77
C LEU A 7 -27.89 -58.78 -32.59
N ALA A 8 -27.44 -57.53 -32.43
CA ALA A 8 -27.24 -56.82 -31.15
C ALA A 8 -26.01 -57.28 -30.34
N GLY A 9 -25.12 -56.33 -30.02
CA GLY A 9 -24.06 -56.53 -29.03
C GLY A 9 -22.74 -55.82 -29.37
N ALA A 10 -22.74 -54.49 -29.42
CA ALA A 10 -21.49 -53.74 -29.30
C ALA A 10 -20.98 -53.89 -27.85
N PRO A 11 -19.75 -54.36 -27.59
CA PRO A 11 -19.23 -54.30 -26.24
C PRO A 11 -18.85 -52.85 -25.96
N LEU A 12 -19.51 -52.27 -24.95
CA LEU A 12 -19.13 -51.01 -24.33
C LEU A 12 -17.63 -51.03 -24.02
N ALA A 13 -16.85 -50.27 -24.78
CA ALA A 13 -15.56 -49.82 -24.31
C ALA A 13 -15.83 -48.89 -23.13
N LEU A 14 -15.69 -49.43 -21.92
CA LEU A 14 -15.68 -48.66 -20.68
C LEU A 14 -14.43 -47.77 -20.70
N VAL A 15 -14.53 -46.62 -21.36
CA VAL A 15 -13.52 -45.57 -21.29
C VAL A 15 -13.60 -45.03 -19.87
N ILE A 16 -12.59 -45.39 -19.06
CA ILE A 16 -12.32 -44.78 -17.77
C ILE A 16 -11.94 -43.33 -18.08
N LEU A 17 -12.93 -42.43 -18.06
CA LEU A 17 -12.70 -40.99 -17.96
C LEU A 17 -12.16 -40.73 -16.55
N ALA A 18 -10.86 -40.98 -16.38
CA ALA A 18 -10.10 -40.38 -15.30
C ALA A 18 -10.13 -38.87 -15.55
N LEU A 19 -11.12 -38.21 -14.95
CA LEU A 19 -11.12 -36.76 -14.74
C LEU A 19 -9.98 -36.45 -13.77
N SER A 20 -8.74 -36.50 -14.27
CA SER A 20 -7.60 -35.89 -13.59
C SER A 20 -7.94 -34.40 -13.51
N GLY A 21 -8.17 -33.95 -12.28
CA GLY A 21 -8.68 -32.63 -11.95
C GLY A 21 -7.93 -31.54 -12.70
N CYS A 22 -8.67 -30.82 -13.53
CA CYS A 22 -8.34 -29.43 -13.79
C CYS A 22 -8.88 -28.62 -12.60
N SER A 23 -8.23 -28.77 -11.44
CA SER A 23 -8.17 -27.65 -10.51
C SER A 23 -7.33 -26.62 -11.26
N PHE A 24 -7.97 -25.74 -12.02
CA PHE A 24 -7.27 -24.55 -12.49
C PHE A 24 -6.65 -23.91 -11.24
N PRO A 25 -5.38 -23.50 -11.26
CA PRO A 25 -4.85 -22.68 -10.21
C PRO A 25 -5.45 -21.28 -10.40
N TRP A 26 -6.76 -21.14 -10.15
CA TRP A 26 -7.36 -19.86 -9.78
C TRP A 26 -6.95 -19.57 -8.34
N GLY A 27 -5.64 -19.77 -8.07
CA GLY A 27 -4.97 -19.49 -6.83
C GLY A 27 -4.73 -18.00 -6.85
N CYS A 28 -5.51 -17.32 -6.03
CA CYS A 28 -5.28 -15.94 -5.65
C CYS A 28 -3.78 -15.77 -5.32
N THR A 29 -3.05 -15.04 -6.16
CA THR A 29 -1.64 -14.81 -5.93
C THR A 29 -1.53 -13.64 -4.98
N ASP A 30 -0.90 -13.88 -3.83
CA ASP A 30 -0.52 -12.84 -2.89
C ASP A 30 0.77 -12.18 -3.41
N THR A 31 0.69 -10.88 -3.68
CA THR A 31 1.80 -10.09 -4.24
C THR A 31 1.93 -8.78 -3.49
N THR A 32 3.10 -8.16 -3.60
CA THR A 32 3.37 -6.83 -3.04
C THR A 32 3.62 -5.86 -4.18
N ALA A 33 2.99 -4.70 -4.14
CA ALA A 33 3.22 -3.62 -5.08
C ALA A 33 4.67 -3.11 -4.97
N GLU A 34 5.19 -2.60 -6.08
CA GLU A 34 6.47 -1.90 -6.06
C GLU A 34 6.33 -0.56 -5.34
N ARG A 35 7.40 -0.17 -4.65
CA ARG A 35 7.49 1.14 -4.02
C ARG A 35 7.64 2.20 -5.10
N GLY A 36 6.76 3.20 -5.09
CA GLY A 36 6.86 4.34 -5.99
C GLY A 36 7.95 5.32 -5.57
N GLU A 37 8.29 6.24 -6.46
CA GLU A 37 9.35 7.23 -6.24
C GLU A 37 8.95 8.21 -5.14
N ALA A 38 9.79 8.33 -4.11
CA ALA A 38 9.52 9.25 -3.01
C ALA A 38 9.71 10.71 -3.44
N GLY A 39 8.97 11.62 -2.84
CA GLY A 39 9.07 13.05 -3.14
C GLY A 39 8.49 13.93 -2.05
N VAL A 40 8.84 15.23 -2.07
CA VAL A 40 8.22 16.23 -1.17
C VAL A 40 6.73 16.40 -1.49
N ARG A 41 6.36 16.23 -2.76
CA ARG A 41 5.00 16.27 -3.28
C ARG A 41 4.80 15.09 -4.20
N VAL A 42 3.78 14.27 -3.94
CA VAL A 42 3.50 13.03 -4.68
C VAL A 42 2.02 12.93 -5.05
N GLN A 43 1.74 12.28 -6.18
CA GLN A 43 0.38 11.79 -6.46
C GLN A 43 0.23 10.45 -5.74
N VAL A 44 -0.86 10.27 -5.00
CA VAL A 44 -1.11 9.01 -4.28
C VAL A 44 -1.52 7.93 -5.27
N GLU A 45 -0.91 6.76 -5.12
CA GLU A 45 -1.07 5.59 -5.99
C GLU A 45 -1.67 4.41 -5.23
N ASP A 46 -2.58 3.68 -5.87
CA ASP A 46 -3.06 2.40 -5.35
C ASP A 46 -2.04 1.26 -5.55
N THR A 47 -2.40 0.04 -5.15
CA THR A 47 -1.50 -1.13 -5.26
C THR A 47 -1.22 -1.58 -6.69
N SER A 48 -1.90 -1.01 -7.69
CA SER A 48 -1.63 -1.20 -9.11
C SER A 48 -0.82 -0.07 -9.76
N GLY A 49 -0.45 0.96 -8.97
CA GLY A 49 0.21 2.17 -9.45
C GLY A 49 -0.76 3.17 -10.11
N GLN A 50 -2.07 3.01 -9.93
CA GLN A 50 -3.05 3.96 -10.46
C GLN A 50 -3.20 5.16 -9.53
N LEU A 51 -3.19 6.36 -10.11
CA LEU A 51 -3.38 7.60 -9.36
C LEU A 51 -4.80 7.70 -8.79
N LEU A 52 -4.91 8.03 -7.50
CA LEU A 52 -6.18 8.20 -6.80
C LEU A 52 -6.79 9.61 -6.94
N GLY A 53 -6.11 10.51 -7.67
CA GLY A 53 -6.52 11.91 -7.77
C GLY A 53 -6.27 12.71 -6.48
N VAL A 54 -5.49 12.14 -5.55
CA VAL A 54 -5.07 12.79 -4.30
C VAL A 54 -3.60 13.17 -4.42
N THR A 55 -3.26 14.39 -4.01
CA THR A 55 -1.87 14.84 -3.89
C THR A 55 -1.48 14.94 -2.43
N ALA A 56 -0.40 14.28 -2.02
CA ALA A 56 0.18 14.43 -0.69
C ALA A 56 1.45 15.30 -0.78
N GLU A 57 1.64 16.21 0.17
CA GLU A 57 2.77 17.16 0.16
C GLU A 57 3.27 17.47 1.57
N ILE A 58 4.60 17.50 1.75
CA ILE A 58 5.26 18.11 2.91
C ILE A 58 5.29 19.62 2.68
N VAL A 59 4.55 20.34 3.51
CA VAL A 59 4.42 21.81 3.43
C VAL A 59 5.62 22.49 4.08
N GLU A 60 6.04 21.99 5.23
CA GLU A 60 7.19 22.49 5.98
C GLU A 60 7.73 21.40 6.91
N TRP A 61 9.00 21.49 7.28
CA TRP A 61 9.58 20.69 8.33
C TRP A 61 10.69 21.45 9.04
N ARG A 62 10.99 21.06 10.29
CA ARG A 62 12.10 21.59 11.09
C ARG A 62 12.52 20.64 12.20
N LEU A 63 13.78 20.73 12.60
CA LEU A 63 14.26 20.14 13.85
C LEU A 63 13.94 21.07 15.00
N GLN A 64 13.32 20.54 16.05
CA GLN A 64 13.07 21.27 17.29
C GLN A 64 12.73 20.29 18.43
N PRO A 65 12.82 20.71 19.71
CA PRO A 65 12.41 19.88 20.82
C PRO A 65 10.90 19.60 20.82
N HIS A 66 10.51 18.36 21.11
CA HIS A 66 9.10 18.00 21.22
C HIS A 66 8.45 18.69 22.44
N PRO A 67 7.35 19.44 22.30
CA PRO A 67 6.75 20.22 23.38
C PRO A 67 6.37 19.39 24.62
N GLN A 68 5.95 18.14 24.41
CA GLN A 68 5.56 17.24 25.50
C GLN A 68 6.74 16.49 26.14
N VAL A 69 7.87 16.35 25.45
CA VAL A 69 9.06 15.61 25.93
C VAL A 69 10.36 16.33 25.57
N PRO A 70 10.53 17.61 25.95
CA PRO A 70 11.65 18.43 25.48
C PRO A 70 13.03 17.93 25.96
N SER A 71 13.08 17.12 27.02
CA SER A 71 14.31 16.51 27.53
C SER A 71 14.91 15.44 26.60
N GLU A 72 14.15 14.94 25.63
CA GLU A 72 14.61 13.94 24.66
C GLU A 72 15.38 14.55 23.48
N GLY A 73 15.50 15.88 23.45
CA GLY A 73 16.20 16.59 22.38
C GLY A 73 15.31 16.87 21.17
N ASP A 74 15.98 17.16 20.05
CA ASP A 74 15.30 17.53 18.81
C ASP A 74 14.63 16.32 18.14
N ARG A 75 13.44 16.56 17.60
CA ARG A 75 12.72 15.64 16.72
C ARG A 75 12.39 16.34 15.41
N VAL A 76 12.07 15.56 14.38
CA VAL A 76 11.60 16.11 13.11
C VAL A 76 10.13 16.45 13.27
N HIS A 77 9.82 17.75 13.30
CA HIS A 77 8.45 18.24 13.20
C HIS A 77 8.15 18.60 11.76
N PHE A 78 7.09 18.03 11.19
CA PHE A 78 6.70 18.31 9.83
C PHE A 78 5.19 18.50 9.70
N ARG A 79 4.81 19.33 8.74
CA ARG A 79 3.43 19.59 8.38
C ARG A 79 3.19 19.04 6.99
N TYR A 80 2.09 18.35 6.82
CA TYR A 80 1.70 17.75 5.55
C TYR A 80 0.28 18.18 5.15
N ARG A 81 -0.01 18.14 3.85
CA ARG A 81 -1.34 18.33 3.31
C ARG A 81 -1.70 17.18 2.37
N PHE A 82 -3.00 16.90 2.29
CA PHE A 82 -3.58 16.13 1.21
C PHE A 82 -4.62 16.99 0.47
N ASP A 83 -4.43 17.13 -0.84
CA ASP A 83 -5.40 17.76 -1.73
C ASP A 83 -6.21 16.67 -2.42
N GLY A 84 -7.54 16.81 -2.41
CA GLY A 84 -8.47 15.87 -3.05
C GLY A 84 -8.86 14.65 -2.20
N ALA A 85 -8.33 14.53 -0.97
CA ALA A 85 -8.75 13.51 -0.02
C ALA A 85 -10.09 13.88 0.65
N ASP A 86 -10.92 12.88 0.93
CA ASP A 86 -12.09 13.06 1.80
C ASP A 86 -11.68 13.06 3.29
N ASP A 87 -12.58 13.51 4.16
CA ASP A 87 -12.34 13.67 5.60
C ASP A 87 -12.74 12.43 6.44
N ILE A 88 -13.24 11.35 5.82
CA ILE A 88 -13.81 10.19 6.53
C ILE A 88 -12.99 8.91 6.30
N SER A 89 -12.53 8.69 5.08
CA SER A 89 -11.80 7.50 4.60
C SER A 89 -10.77 7.92 3.57
N GLY A 90 -9.66 8.48 4.03
CA GLY A 90 -8.62 8.99 3.14
C GLY A 90 -7.36 8.14 3.14
N PRO A 91 -6.54 8.24 2.07
CA PRO A 91 -5.33 7.45 1.92
C PRO A 91 -4.30 7.75 3.03
N GLY A 92 -3.44 6.75 3.26
CA GLY A 92 -2.26 6.87 4.11
C GLY A 92 -1.00 6.77 3.27
N VAL A 93 0.00 7.63 3.51
CA VAL A 93 1.30 7.53 2.84
C VAL A 93 2.42 7.50 3.87
N ASP A 94 3.52 6.83 3.55
CA ASP A 94 4.70 6.84 4.42
C ASP A 94 5.44 8.17 4.27
N ALA A 95 5.68 8.83 5.40
CA ALA A 95 6.53 10.00 5.53
C ALA A 95 7.85 9.60 6.20
N CYS A 96 8.97 9.88 5.54
CA CYS A 96 10.29 9.50 5.99
C CYS A 96 11.21 10.72 6.12
N ALA A 97 11.85 10.87 7.28
CA ALA A 97 13.01 11.74 7.39
C ALA A 97 14.21 11.06 6.73
N VAL A 98 14.94 11.79 5.89
CA VAL A 98 16.06 11.25 5.10
C VAL A 98 17.32 12.07 5.27
N ASP A 99 18.46 11.43 5.03
CA ASP A 99 19.75 12.11 4.89
C ASP A 99 19.96 12.71 3.48
N GLN A 100 21.16 13.24 3.22
CA GLN A 100 21.52 13.86 1.93
C GLN A 100 21.55 12.86 0.77
N GLU A 101 21.73 11.57 1.08
CA GLU A 101 21.75 10.48 0.10
C GLU A 101 20.36 9.89 -0.11
N ARG A 102 19.32 10.44 0.55
CA ARG A 102 17.93 9.94 0.56
C ARG A 102 17.77 8.58 1.24
N VAL A 103 18.64 8.26 2.19
CA VAL A 103 18.46 7.10 3.07
C VAL A 103 17.53 7.47 4.21
N ALA A 104 16.53 6.63 4.48
CA ALA A 104 15.57 6.83 5.56
C ALA A 104 16.24 6.73 6.94
N LEU A 105 16.11 7.78 7.74
CA LEU A 105 16.54 7.87 9.14
C LEU A 105 15.41 7.53 10.13
N GLY A 106 14.17 7.56 9.64
CA GLY A 106 12.95 7.18 10.36
C GLY A 106 11.75 7.39 9.44
N CYS A 107 10.71 6.58 9.61
CA CYS A 107 9.50 6.67 8.81
C CYS A 107 8.25 6.42 9.67
N GLN A 108 7.14 7.02 9.27
CA GLN A 108 5.82 6.71 9.80
C GLN A 108 4.74 6.94 8.74
N THR A 109 3.66 6.19 8.81
CA THR A 109 2.51 6.41 7.94
C THR A 109 1.65 7.56 8.46
N VAL A 110 1.35 8.53 7.60
CA VAL A 110 0.41 9.62 7.89
C VAL A 110 -0.87 9.42 7.10
N TYR A 111 -2.01 9.59 7.77
CA TYR A 111 -3.34 9.40 7.17
C TYR A 111 -4.03 10.74 7.01
N SER A 112 -4.66 10.95 5.87
CA SER A 112 -5.52 12.11 5.63
C SER A 112 -6.73 12.17 6.59
N SER A 113 -7.23 11.04 7.07
CA SER A 113 -8.28 10.98 8.11
C SER A 113 -7.81 11.46 9.50
N GLY A 114 -6.51 11.50 9.76
CA GLY A 114 -5.91 12.08 10.97
C GLY A 114 -5.70 13.60 10.88
N ALA A 115 -5.85 14.17 9.68
CA ALA A 115 -5.65 15.58 9.41
C ALA A 115 -6.96 16.40 9.60
N ARG A 116 -6.86 17.72 9.55
CA ARG A 116 -8.00 18.64 9.71
C ARG A 116 -8.29 19.38 8.40
N PRO A 117 -9.57 19.56 8.02
CA PRO A 117 -9.94 20.38 6.87
C PRO A 117 -9.45 21.83 7.00
N GLY A 118 -8.80 22.31 5.95
CA GLY A 118 -8.39 23.69 5.75
C GLY A 118 -9.44 24.51 4.98
N PRO A 119 -9.25 25.84 4.90
CA PRO A 119 -10.19 26.75 4.25
C PRO A 119 -10.28 26.57 2.72
N ASP A 120 -9.29 25.94 2.11
CA ASP A 120 -9.20 25.63 0.69
C ASP A 120 -9.72 24.21 0.33
N GLY A 121 -10.24 23.48 1.32
CA GLY A 121 -10.74 22.12 1.15
C GLY A 121 -9.68 21.03 1.22
N ALA A 122 -8.40 21.39 1.36
CA ALA A 122 -7.33 20.42 1.63
C ALA A 122 -7.37 19.98 3.09
N VAL A 123 -6.99 18.74 3.39
CA VAL A 123 -6.79 18.31 4.79
C VAL A 123 -5.32 18.46 5.16
N THR A 124 -5.05 19.05 6.32
CA THR A 124 -3.68 19.34 6.79
C THR A 124 -3.45 18.77 8.18
N GLY A 125 -2.29 18.16 8.38
CA GLY A 125 -1.85 17.67 9.69
C GLY A 125 -0.41 18.08 9.99
N ASP A 126 -0.02 17.88 11.24
CA ASP A 126 1.35 18.01 11.72
C ASP A 126 1.71 16.78 12.54
N GLU A 127 2.98 16.41 12.47
CA GLU A 127 3.49 15.17 13.04
C GLU A 127 4.92 15.30 13.54
N TRP A 128 5.28 14.39 14.44
CA TRP A 128 6.58 14.36 15.09
C TRP A 128 7.25 13.00 14.93
N LEU A 129 8.39 12.99 14.25
CA LEU A 129 9.17 11.78 14.04
C LEU A 129 10.45 11.83 14.87
N ALA A 130 10.63 10.83 15.73
CA ALA A 130 11.87 10.60 16.45
C ALA A 130 12.88 9.91 15.51
N VAL A 131 14.11 10.42 15.49
CA VAL A 131 15.23 9.85 14.75
C VAL A 131 16.44 9.81 15.68
N GLU A 132 17.34 8.85 15.48
CA GLU A 132 18.51 8.66 16.35
C GLU A 132 19.51 9.82 16.25
N HIS A 133 19.69 10.34 15.03
CA HIS A 133 20.63 11.42 14.70
C HIS A 133 19.91 12.56 13.98
N PRO A 134 19.17 13.44 14.69
CA PRO A 134 18.42 14.54 14.08
C PRO A 134 19.27 15.45 13.18
N GLU A 135 20.54 15.65 13.53
CA GLU A 135 21.50 16.46 12.77
C GLU A 135 21.82 15.93 11.37
N GLN A 136 21.50 14.67 11.08
CA GLN A 136 21.70 14.05 9.76
C GLN A 136 20.52 14.27 8.81
N VAL A 137 19.38 14.74 9.32
CA VAL A 137 18.16 14.94 8.53
C VAL A 137 18.37 16.08 7.53
N ALA A 138 18.26 15.75 6.25
CA ALA A 138 18.33 16.69 5.13
C ALA A 138 16.95 17.02 4.55
N GLY A 139 15.93 16.20 4.82
CA GLY A 139 14.57 16.44 4.35
C GLY A 139 13.55 15.44 4.88
N VAL A 140 12.29 15.67 4.53
CA VAL A 140 11.19 14.72 4.72
C VAL A 140 10.56 14.44 3.36
N LEU A 141 10.40 13.15 3.03
CA LEU A 141 9.84 12.67 1.78
C LEU A 141 8.61 11.81 2.03
N LEU A 142 7.69 11.82 1.07
CA LEU A 142 6.50 10.98 1.03
C LEU A 142 6.67 9.89 -0.01
N ILE A 143 6.23 8.68 0.30
CA ILE A 143 6.13 7.56 -0.66
C ILE A 143 4.69 7.52 -1.19
N PRO A 144 4.48 7.49 -2.52
CA PRO A 144 3.15 7.68 -3.12
C PRO A 144 2.16 6.55 -2.84
N ASN A 145 2.64 5.35 -2.48
CA ASN A 145 1.78 4.18 -2.31
C ASN A 145 0.81 4.34 -1.13
N ASP A 146 -0.48 4.15 -1.40
CA ASP A 146 -1.52 4.17 -0.38
C ASP A 146 -1.42 2.95 0.56
N GLN A 147 -1.15 3.24 1.84
CA GLN A 147 -1.07 2.29 2.95
C GLN A 147 -2.43 2.02 3.60
N SER A 148 -3.50 2.71 3.18
CA SER A 148 -4.87 2.52 3.70
C SER A 148 -5.55 1.23 3.20
N TYR A 149 -4.83 0.39 2.45
CA TYR A 149 -5.32 -0.83 1.82
C TYR A 149 -6.21 -1.67 2.73
N ASP A 150 -7.51 -1.68 2.40
CA ASP A 150 -8.44 -2.66 2.93
C ASP A 150 -8.23 -3.97 2.20
N ARG A 151 -8.02 -5.06 2.94
CA ARG A 151 -7.61 -6.36 2.40
C ARG A 151 -8.61 -6.81 1.35
N ARG A 152 -8.22 -6.83 0.08
CA ARG A 152 -8.99 -7.61 -0.90
C ARG A 152 -8.87 -9.07 -0.52
N THR A 153 -10.01 -9.70 -0.38
CA THR A 153 -10.10 -11.10 -0.04
C THR A 153 -10.29 -11.88 -1.31
N CYS A 154 -9.66 -13.04 -1.42
CA CYS A 154 -9.96 -13.94 -2.50
C CYS A 154 -11.45 -14.30 -2.48
N GLU A 155 -12.07 -14.46 -3.64
CA GLU A 155 -13.51 -14.79 -3.74
C GLU A 155 -13.88 -16.11 -3.02
N VAL A 156 -12.88 -16.93 -2.68
CA VAL A 156 -13.03 -18.25 -2.07
C VAL A 156 -13.02 -18.21 -0.52
N ASP A 157 -12.21 -17.36 0.13
CA ASP A 157 -12.20 -17.18 1.59
C ASP A 157 -11.67 -15.79 2.00
N ILE A 158 -12.41 -15.12 2.88
CA ILE A 158 -12.08 -13.83 3.54
C ILE A 158 -10.82 -13.89 4.42
N LYS A 159 -10.35 -15.09 4.77
CA LYS A 159 -9.20 -15.32 5.66
C LYS A 159 -7.94 -15.72 4.92
N ASP A 160 -8.05 -16.16 3.67
CA ASP A 160 -6.91 -16.76 2.96
C ASP A 160 -5.93 -15.70 2.43
N GLY A 161 -6.32 -14.42 2.43
CA GLY A 161 -5.46 -13.34 1.96
C GLY A 161 -5.14 -13.44 0.47
N GLY A 162 -4.92 -12.31 -0.18
CA GLY A 162 -4.47 -12.30 -1.56
C GLY A 162 -4.78 -11.00 -2.29
N GLY A 163 -4.40 -10.96 -3.55
CA GLY A 163 -4.32 -9.70 -4.29
C GLY A 163 -3.01 -8.98 -4.03
N THR A 164 -2.88 -7.80 -4.61
CA THR A 164 -1.66 -6.99 -4.47
C THR A 164 -1.80 -6.07 -3.27
N HIS A 165 -0.89 -6.23 -2.32
CA HIS A 165 -0.76 -5.41 -1.12
C HIS A 165 0.12 -4.19 -1.38
N PRO A 166 -0.02 -3.10 -0.59
CA PRO A 166 0.94 -2.01 -0.64
C PRO A 166 2.34 -2.52 -0.26
N PRO A 167 3.40 -1.82 -0.71
CA PRO A 167 4.76 -2.16 -0.29
C PRO A 167 4.83 -2.12 1.23
N LYS A 168 5.69 -2.98 1.79
CA LYS A 168 6.02 -2.92 3.21
C LYS A 168 6.38 -1.48 3.59
N PRO A 169 5.86 -0.96 4.72
CA PRO A 169 6.17 0.37 5.17
C PRO A 169 7.68 0.61 5.22
N ALA A 170 8.11 1.79 4.79
CA ALA A 170 9.52 2.14 4.77
C ALA A 170 10.13 2.13 6.16
N GLY A 171 11.39 1.71 6.23
CA GLY A 171 12.15 1.58 7.47
C GLY A 171 13.48 2.31 7.42
N VAL A 172 14.13 2.42 8.58
CA VAL A 172 15.48 2.97 8.70
C VAL A 172 16.45 2.19 7.81
N GLY A 173 17.25 2.90 7.02
CA GLY A 173 18.21 2.33 6.07
C GLY A 173 17.66 2.05 4.67
N ASP A 174 16.36 2.22 4.44
CA ASP A 174 15.80 2.14 3.09
C ASP A 174 16.27 3.31 2.23
N GLN A 175 16.66 3.03 0.98
CA GLN A 175 16.98 4.04 -0.03
C GLN A 175 15.70 4.52 -0.72
N LEU A 176 15.49 5.85 -0.77
CA LEU A 176 14.30 6.50 -1.35
C LEU A 176 14.63 7.42 -2.54
#